data_AF-A0A0Q9S9C3-F1
#
_entry.id   AF-A0A0Q9S9C3-F1
#
_cell.length_a   1.000
_cell.length_b   1.000
_cell.length_c   1.000
_cell.angle_alpha   90.00
_cell.angle_beta   90.00
_cell.angle_gamma   90.00
#
_symmetry.space_group_name_H-M   'P 1'
#
loop_
_entity.id
_entity.type
_entity.pdbx_description
1 polymer ?
#
loop_
_entity_poly.entity_id
_entity_poly.type
_entity_poly.pdbx_seq_one_letter_code
_entity_poly.pdbx_strand_id
1 'polypeptide(L)'
;MKVYIDSAPENMVDELALNAEGVLEERWNGWVRPLATAEALGEFLHAWRANDPNGIWGYVTEVGDTLVCTRSDADDYVDEFPKVGTTADGRAVYDLSGWVWVLPQDNDG
;
A
#
# COMPACT_ATOMS: atom_id res chain seq x y z
N MET A 1 -10.88 -1.50 4.86
CA MET A 1 -11.37 -1.49 3.45
C MET A 1 -10.36 -2.22 2.59
N LYS A 2 -10.77 -3.01 1.60
CA LYS A 2 -9.83 -3.71 0.72
C LYS A 2 -9.52 -2.85 -0.51
N VAL A 3 -8.23 -2.64 -0.75
CA VAL A 3 -7.69 -1.92 -1.92
C VAL A 3 -6.62 -2.79 -2.54
N TYR A 4 -6.60 -2.91 -3.86
CA TYR A 4 -5.75 -3.84 -4.58
C TYR A 4 -4.69 -3.05 -5.34
N ILE A 5 -3.55 -3.67 -5.58
CA ILE A 5 -2.58 -3.14 -6.53
C ILE A 5 -2.95 -3.65 -7.93
N ASP A 6 -2.89 -2.77 -8.92
CA ASP A 6 -3.11 -3.11 -10.33
C ASP A 6 -2.10 -4.18 -10.74
N SER A 7 -2.61 -5.38 -10.97
CA SER A 7 -1.84 -6.60 -11.16
C SER A 7 -2.65 -7.62 -11.94
N ALA A 8 -2.06 -8.76 -12.27
CA ALA A 8 -2.76 -9.83 -12.98
C ALA A 8 -4.05 -10.24 -12.21
N PRO A 9 -5.17 -10.54 -12.89
CA PRO A 9 -6.46 -10.82 -12.23
C PRO A 9 -6.40 -11.90 -11.15
N GLU A 10 -5.56 -12.91 -11.31
CA GLU A 10 -5.34 -13.98 -10.33
C GLU A 10 -4.75 -13.48 -8.99
N ASN A 11 -4.09 -12.31 -8.99
CA ASN A 11 -3.53 -11.68 -7.80
C ASN A 11 -4.50 -10.69 -7.14
N MET A 12 -5.67 -10.45 -7.74
CA MET A 12 -6.70 -9.58 -7.17
C MET A 12 -7.60 -10.32 -6.20
N VAL A 13 -6.99 -10.84 -5.14
CA VAL A 13 -7.64 -11.62 -4.08
C VAL A 13 -7.47 -10.96 -2.72
N ASP A 14 -8.36 -11.24 -1.79
CA ASP A 14 -8.42 -10.56 -0.49
C ASP A 14 -7.18 -10.78 0.38
N GLU A 15 -6.48 -11.90 0.15
CA GLU A 15 -5.20 -12.27 0.78
C GLU A 15 -4.04 -11.38 0.34
N LEU A 16 -4.12 -10.78 -0.86
CA LEU A 16 -3.10 -9.89 -1.42
C LEU A 16 -3.54 -8.41 -1.40
N ALA A 17 -4.74 -8.13 -0.90
CA ALA A 17 -5.29 -6.78 -0.82
C ALA A 17 -4.81 -6.04 0.43
N LEU A 18 -4.52 -4.75 0.27
CA LEU A 18 -4.24 -3.83 1.37
C LEU A 18 -5.50 -3.63 2.22
N ASN A 19 -5.37 -3.78 3.54
CA ASN A 19 -6.42 -3.40 4.48
C ASN A 19 -6.29 -1.91 4.86
N ALA A 20 -6.88 -1.04 4.06
CA ALA A 20 -6.85 0.41 4.25
C ALA A 20 -7.87 0.87 5.31
N GLU A 21 -7.51 1.93 6.05
CA GLU A 21 -8.41 2.68 6.93
C GLU A 21 -9.45 3.47 6.13
N GLY A 22 -9.09 3.90 4.92
CA GLY A 22 -9.96 4.60 4.00
C GLY A 22 -9.29 4.90 2.68
N VAL A 23 -10.01 5.63 1.83
CA VAL A 23 -9.54 6.10 0.52
C VAL A 23 -9.90 7.56 0.40
N LEU A 24 -8.97 8.39 -0.08
CA LEU A 24 -9.26 9.80 -0.37
C LEU A 24 -10.17 9.92 -1.58
N GLU A 25 -11.05 10.93 -1.60
CA GLU A 25 -11.95 11.19 -2.72
C GLU A 25 -11.17 11.53 -4.01
N GLU A 26 -10.05 12.24 -3.86
CA GLU A 26 -9.14 12.56 -4.95
C GLU A 26 -8.32 11.34 -5.38
N ARG A 27 -7.97 11.29 -6.66
CA ARG A 27 -7.10 10.25 -7.25
C ARG A 27 -5.71 10.81 -7.56
N TRP A 28 -4.68 9.97 -7.48
CA TRP A 28 -3.31 10.33 -7.87
C TRP A 28 -3.02 9.74 -9.25
N ASN A 29 -2.86 10.59 -10.27
CA ASN A 29 -2.70 10.14 -11.67
C ASN A 29 -3.78 9.15 -12.15
N GLY A 30 -5.02 9.29 -11.65
CA GLY A 30 -6.13 8.38 -11.95
C GLY A 30 -6.22 7.14 -11.04
N TRP A 31 -5.22 6.89 -10.21
CA TRP A 31 -5.18 5.77 -9.26
C TRP A 31 -5.75 6.14 -7.90
N VAL A 32 -6.21 5.12 -7.19
CA VAL A 32 -6.76 5.24 -5.83
C VAL A 32 -5.67 5.72 -4.87
N ARG A 33 -6.07 6.48 -3.84
CA ARG A 33 -5.18 6.98 -2.78
C ARG A 33 -5.58 6.36 -1.44
N PRO A 34 -5.11 5.15 -1.12
CA PRO A 34 -5.46 4.49 0.12
C PRO A 34 -4.72 5.10 1.30
N LEU A 35 -5.42 5.17 2.43
CA LEU A 35 -4.88 5.55 3.72
C LEU A 35 -4.73 4.29 4.57
N ALA A 36 -3.53 4.01 5.08
CA ALA A 36 -3.28 2.81 5.87
C ALA A 36 -2.21 3.02 6.94
N THR A 37 -2.19 2.12 7.92
CA THR A 37 -1.14 2.07 8.94
C THR A 37 0.12 1.39 8.41
N ALA A 38 1.25 1.61 9.08
CA ALA A 38 2.50 0.90 8.78
C ALA A 38 2.34 -0.63 8.89
N GLU A 39 1.57 -1.09 9.88
CA GLU A 39 1.24 -2.51 10.08
C GLU A 39 0.50 -3.09 8.87
N ALA A 40 -0.56 -2.41 8.39
CA ALA A 40 -1.34 -2.88 7.26
C ALA A 40 -0.51 -2.96 5.96
N LEU A 41 0.37 -1.97 5.70
CA LEU A 41 1.27 -2.04 4.55
C LEU A 41 2.34 -3.13 4.73
N GLY A 42 2.83 -3.35 5.95
CA GLY A 42 3.76 -4.43 6.28
C GLY A 42 3.18 -5.82 6.03
N GLU A 43 1.93 -6.05 6.42
CA GLU A 43 1.20 -7.30 6.15
C GLU A 43 0.98 -7.51 4.64
N PHE A 44 0.58 -6.45 3.93
CA PHE A 44 0.45 -6.46 2.47
C PHE A 44 1.77 -6.87 1.80
N LEU A 45 2.88 -6.23 2.14
CA LEU A 45 4.20 -6.54 1.58
C LEU A 45 4.67 -7.96 1.93
N HIS A 46 4.34 -8.44 3.13
CA HIS A 46 4.62 -9.81 3.52
C HIS A 46 3.87 -10.81 2.63
N ALA A 47 2.57 -10.59 2.39
CA ALA A 47 1.77 -11.44 1.51
C ALA A 47 2.31 -11.43 0.07
N TRP A 48 2.68 -10.27 -0.46
CA TRP A 48 3.25 -10.15 -1.80
C TRP A 48 4.62 -10.83 -1.96
N ARG A 49 5.51 -10.72 -0.97
CA ARG A 49 6.78 -11.50 -0.98
C ARG A 49 6.55 -13.00 -0.99
N ALA A 50 5.51 -13.48 -0.30
CA ALA A 50 5.20 -14.91 -0.27
C ALA A 50 4.58 -15.39 -1.60
N ASN A 51 3.77 -14.55 -2.24
CA ASN A 51 3.10 -14.85 -3.51
C ASN A 51 4.03 -14.73 -4.72
N ASP A 52 4.86 -13.68 -4.74
CA ASP A 52 5.86 -13.41 -5.77
C ASP A 52 7.25 -13.23 -5.14
N PRO A 53 7.96 -14.35 -4.85
CA PRO A 53 9.28 -14.31 -4.24
C PRO A 53 10.36 -13.66 -5.12
N ASN A 54 10.11 -13.51 -6.42
CA ASN A 54 11.02 -12.85 -7.36
C ASN A 54 10.67 -11.36 -7.54
N GLY A 55 9.59 -10.89 -6.92
CA GLY A 55 9.16 -9.51 -6.96
C GLY A 55 10.04 -8.59 -6.11
N ILE A 56 9.88 -7.30 -6.34
CA ILE A 56 10.73 -6.24 -5.75
C ILE A 56 10.24 -5.75 -4.38
N TRP A 57 9.40 -6.55 -3.71
CA TRP A 57 8.64 -6.19 -2.51
C TRP A 57 9.54 -6.04 -1.28
N GLY A 58 9.75 -4.80 -0.83
CA GLY A 58 10.58 -4.50 0.34
C GLY A 58 9.80 -4.39 1.65
N TYR A 59 10.38 -3.69 2.63
CA TYR A 59 9.88 -3.58 3.99
C TYR A 59 9.58 -2.13 4.33
N VAL A 60 8.67 -1.93 5.29
CA VAL A 60 8.34 -0.59 5.77
C VAL A 60 8.98 -0.29 7.11
N THR A 61 9.39 0.96 7.30
CA THR A 61 9.90 1.48 8.57
C THR A 61 9.36 2.88 8.78
N GLU A 62 8.86 3.17 9.99
CA GLU A 62 8.45 4.52 10.37
C GLU A 62 9.68 5.37 10.73
N VAL A 63 9.83 6.51 10.05
CA VAL A 63 10.90 7.49 10.28
C VAL A 63 10.27 8.86 10.47
N GLY A 64 10.05 9.24 11.74
CA GLY A 64 9.33 10.47 12.07
C GLY A 64 7.89 10.43 11.57
N ASP A 65 7.48 11.44 10.80
CA ASP A 65 6.15 11.51 10.18
C ASP A 65 6.13 10.92 8.75
N THR A 66 7.11 10.09 8.39
CA THR A 66 7.19 9.41 7.10
C THR A 66 7.23 7.90 7.28
N LEU A 67 6.48 7.16 6.48
CA LEU A 67 6.64 5.72 6.32
C LEU A 67 7.53 5.47 5.10
N VAL A 68 8.69 4.87 5.33
CA VAL A 68 9.66 4.55 4.29
C VAL A 68 9.48 3.10 3.89
N CYS A 69 9.21 2.83 2.62
CA CYS A 69 9.14 1.49 2.03
C CYS A 69 10.37 1.26 1.15
N THR A 70 11.18 0.26 1.49
CA THR A 70 12.29 -0.16 0.62
C THR A 70 11.78 -0.96 -0.57
N ARG A 71 12.65 -1.14 -1.57
CA ARG A 71 12.49 -2.15 -2.62
C ARG A 71 13.60 -3.18 -2.48
N SER A 72 13.31 -4.45 -2.78
CA SER A 72 14.30 -5.52 -2.59
C SER A 72 15.39 -5.55 -3.66
N ASP A 73 15.21 -4.84 -4.78
CA ASP A 73 16.13 -4.79 -5.92
C ASP A 73 16.95 -3.51 -6.05
N ALA A 74 16.72 -2.52 -5.18
CA ALA A 74 17.36 -1.22 -5.26
C ALA A 74 17.80 -0.74 -3.86
N ASP A 75 19.11 -0.71 -3.64
CA ASP A 75 19.70 -0.26 -2.37
C ASP A 75 19.50 1.25 -2.10
N ASP A 76 19.34 2.06 -3.16
CA ASP A 76 19.27 3.52 -3.08
C ASP A 76 17.87 4.11 -3.38
N TYR A 77 16.85 3.26 -3.60
CA TYR A 77 15.49 3.72 -3.92
C TYR A 77 14.49 3.28 -2.85
N VAL A 78 13.83 4.27 -2.26
CA VAL A 78 12.74 4.08 -1.31
C VAL A 78 11.51 4.85 -1.76
N ASP A 79 10.34 4.25 -1.53
CA ASP A 79 9.08 4.95 -1.61
C ASP A 79 8.77 5.58 -0.23
N GLU A 80 8.42 6.86 -0.21
CA GLU A 80 8.13 7.60 1.03
C GLU A 80 6.66 8.01 1.06
N PHE A 81 5.98 7.67 2.16
CA PHE A 81 4.57 7.98 2.37
C PHE A 81 4.40 8.92 3.57
N PRO A 82 3.84 10.12 3.38
CA PRO A 82 3.66 11.06 4.48
C PRO A 82 2.54 10.62 5.42
N LYS A 83 2.72 10.83 6.72
CA LYS A 83 1.67 10.70 7.71
C LYS A 83 0.63 11.80 7.51
N VAL A 84 -0.63 11.41 7.49
CA VAL A 84 -1.78 12.31 7.32
C VAL A 84 -2.73 12.30 8.50
N GLY A 85 -2.52 11.40 9.47
CA GLY A 85 -3.34 11.36 10.67
C GLY A 85 -2.99 10.22 11.61
N THR A 86 -3.95 9.91 12.48
CA THR A 86 -3.88 8.80 13.43
C THR A 86 -5.23 8.12 13.53
N THR A 87 -5.23 6.79 13.69
CA THR A 87 -6.41 6.01 14.07
C THR A 87 -6.86 6.38 15.49
N ALA A 88 -8.06 5.92 15.90
CA ALA A 88 -8.59 6.16 17.23
C ALA A 88 -7.74 5.54 18.36
N ASP A 89 -7.00 4.47 18.08
CA ASP A 89 -6.07 3.82 18.99
C ASP A 89 -4.64 4.42 18.94
N GLY A 90 -4.43 5.48 18.15
CA GLY A 90 -3.20 6.26 18.14
C GLY A 90 -2.12 5.78 17.16
N ARG A 91 -2.40 4.78 16.31
CA ARG A 91 -1.48 4.36 15.24
C ARG A 91 -1.45 5.42 14.13
N ALA A 92 -0.27 5.66 13.56
CA ALA A 92 -0.11 6.60 12.45
C ALA A 92 -0.80 6.07 11.19
N VAL A 93 -1.39 6.99 10.42
CA VAL A 93 -2.02 6.71 9.12
C VAL A 93 -1.28 7.47 8.03
N TYR A 94 -0.93 6.78 6.97
CA TYR A 94 -0.10 7.26 5.86
C TYR A 94 -0.90 7.30 4.56
N ASP A 95 -0.64 8.31 3.74
CA ASP A 95 -1.16 8.36 2.37
C ASP A 95 -0.25 7.56 1.45
N LEU A 96 -0.72 6.41 0.99
CA LEU A 96 0.03 5.49 0.15
C LEU A 96 -0.06 5.82 -1.35
N SER A 97 -0.39 7.07 -1.69
CA SER A 97 -0.31 7.57 -3.07
C SER A 97 1.08 7.32 -3.68
N GLY A 98 1.14 7.13 -5.00
CA GLY A 98 2.41 6.88 -5.71
C GLY A 98 2.48 5.51 -6.37
N TRP A 99 1.64 4.57 -5.92
CA TRP A 99 1.47 3.26 -6.56
C TRP A 99 0.15 3.16 -7.32
N VAL A 100 0.03 2.12 -8.14
CA VAL A 100 -1.14 1.85 -8.98
C VAL A 100 -2.20 1.10 -8.18
N TRP A 101 -2.96 1.83 -7.35
CA TRP A 101 -4.02 1.24 -6.54
C TRP A 101 -5.38 1.27 -7.24
N VAL A 102 -6.15 0.20 -7.08
CA VAL A 102 -7.50 0.02 -7.64
C VAL A 102 -8.49 -0.51 -6.60
N LEU A 103 -9.76 -0.16 -6.78
CA LEU A 103 -10.87 -0.74 -6.03
C LEU A 103 -11.51 -1.87 -6.86
N PRO A 104 -12.24 -2.83 -6.25
CA PRO A 104 -12.92 -3.91 -6.99
C PRO A 104 -13.76 -3.40 -8.17
N GLN A 105 -14.51 -2.32 -7.96
CA GLN A 105 -15.38 -1.73 -8.98
C GLN A 105 -14.64 -1.03 -10.12
N ASP A 106 -13.34 -0.75 -9.98
CA ASP A 106 -12.56 -0.14 -11.06
C ASP A 106 -12.28 -1.15 -12.20
N ASN A 107 -12.51 -2.46 -11.95
CA ASN A 107 -12.23 -3.55 -12.89
C ASN A 107 -13.48 -4.23 -13.50
N ASP A 108 -14.68 -3.73 -13.22
CA ASP A 108 -15.93 -4.19 -13.87
C ASP A 108 -16.16 -3.56 -15.26
N GLY A 109 -15.09 -3.13 -15.94
CA GLY A 109 -15.10 -2.39 -17.22
C GLY A 109 -14.82 -3.23 -18.46
#